data_AF-A0A2V2DJ61-F1
#
_entry.id   AF-A0A2V2DJ61-F1
#
_cell.length_a   1.000
_cell.length_b   1.000
_cell.length_c   1.000
_cell.angle_alpha   90.00
_cell.angle_beta   90.00
_cell.angle_gamma   90.00
#
_symmetry.space_group_name_H-M   'P 1'
#
loop_
_entity.id
_entity.type
_entity.pdbx_description
1 polymer ?
#
loop_
_entity_poly.entity_id
_entity_poly.type
_entity_poly.pdbx_seq_one_letter_code
_entity_poly.pdbx_strand_id
1 'polypeptide(L)'
;MDANWRREAIVEILRQRGKVRAKELAERFQVTRQTIYHDVEVLSLHYDLCTEPGRNGGIYLLNPKRHRRECLSCTQVEVLQQILESLTDERKEIVQSVLDDFSSP
;
A
#
# COMPACT_ATOMS: atom_id res chain seq x y z
N MET A 1 -4.96 15.90 13.89
CA MET A 1 -4.49 14.55 13.53
C MET A 1 -3.78 14.63 12.20
N ASP A 2 -2.54 14.14 12.12
CA ASP A 2 -1.78 14.16 10.87
C ASP A 2 -2.45 13.27 9.80
N ALA A 3 -2.54 13.77 8.57
CA ALA A 3 -3.25 13.08 7.49
C ALA A 3 -2.48 11.84 7.00
N ASN A 4 -1.15 11.88 6.98
CA ASN A 4 -0.34 10.75 6.53
C ASN A 4 -0.41 9.60 7.55
N TRP A 5 -0.29 9.91 8.85
CA TRP A 5 -0.48 8.90 9.90
C TRP A 5 -1.85 8.21 9.77
N ARG A 6 -2.92 8.98 9.54
CA ARG A 6 -4.28 8.41 9.40
C ARG A 6 -4.38 7.51 8.18
N ARG A 7 -3.78 7.89 7.05
CA ARG A 7 -3.75 7.09 5.82
C ARG A 7 -3.02 5.76 6.03
N GLU A 8 -1.85 5.77 6.68
CA GLU A 8 -1.12 4.55 7.02
C GLU A 8 -1.94 3.64 7.96
N ALA A 9 -2.57 4.24 8.98
CA ALA A 9 -3.44 3.50 9.90
C ALA A 9 -4.66 2.88 9.18
N ILE A 10 -5.24 3.57 8.19
CA ILE A 10 -6.33 3.02 7.36
C ILE A 10 -5.85 1.76 6.63
N VAL A 11 -4.70 1.81 5.96
CA VAL A 11 -4.15 0.66 5.22
C VAL A 11 -3.96 -0.53 6.14
N GLU A 12 -3.36 -0.32 7.32
CA GLU A 12 -3.09 -1.41 8.26
C GLU A 12 -4.39 -2.04 8.80
N ILE A 13 -5.41 -1.23 9.09
CA ILE A 13 -6.73 -1.72 9.47
C ILE A 13 -7.34 -2.58 8.35
N LEU A 14 -7.21 -2.16 7.09
CA LEU A 14 -7.73 -2.91 5.94
C LEU A 14 -6.98 -4.22 5.73
N ARG A 15 -5.68 -4.27 5.98
CA ARG A 15 -4.88 -5.52 5.93
C ARG A 15 -5.36 -6.52 6.98
N GLN A 16 -5.60 -6.06 8.20
CA GLN A 16 -6.00 -6.92 9.31
C GLN A 16 -7.45 -7.40 9.21
N ARG A 17 -8.35 -6.54 8.72
CA ARG A 17 -9.81 -6.79 8.75
C ARG A 17 -10.42 -7.10 7.38
N GLY A 18 -9.66 -6.94 6.31
CA GLY A 18 -10.12 -7.09 4.92
C GLY A 18 -10.97 -5.92 4.46
N LYS A 19 -12.19 -5.80 5.00
CA LYS A 19 -13.20 -4.80 4.58
C LYS A 19 -13.78 -4.03 5.76
N VAL A 20 -13.75 -2.70 5.68
CA VAL A 20 -14.23 -1.82 6.77
C VAL A 20 -15.10 -0.71 6.23
N ARG A 21 -16.15 -0.31 6.97
CA ARG A 21 -17.05 0.78 6.54
C ARG A 21 -16.40 2.14 6.73
N ALA A 22 -16.65 3.07 5.80
CA ALA A 22 -16.17 4.46 5.93
C ALA A 22 -16.66 5.15 7.21
N LYS A 23 -17.89 4.84 7.65
CA LYS A 23 -18.44 5.34 8.92
C LYS A 23 -17.61 4.89 10.14
N GLU A 24 -17.17 3.64 10.15
CA GLU A 24 -16.40 3.08 11.25
C GLU A 24 -14.99 3.69 11.32
N LEU A 25 -14.34 3.90 10.16
CA LEU A 25 -13.07 4.62 10.10
C LEU A 25 -13.24 6.08 10.55
N ALA A 26 -14.32 6.74 10.12
CA ALA A 26 -14.62 8.11 10.49
C ALA A 26 -14.82 8.27 12.01
N GLU A 27 -15.59 7.37 12.63
CA GLU A 27 -15.77 7.32 14.09
C GLU A 27 -14.45 7.05 14.82
N ARG A 28 -13.67 6.07 14.36
CA ARG A 28 -12.38 5.70 14.96
C ARG A 28 -11.36 6.85 14.95
N PHE A 29 -11.30 7.60 13.86
CA PHE A 29 -10.36 8.70 13.69
C PHE A 29 -10.93 10.07 14.05
N GLN A 30 -12.19 10.13 14.51
CA GLN A 30 -12.91 11.37 14.84
C GLN A 30 -12.90 12.39 13.69
N VAL A 31 -13.14 11.90 12.47
CA VAL A 31 -13.24 12.71 11.24
C VAL A 31 -14.56 12.48 10.53
N THR A 32 -14.83 13.25 9.47
CA THR A 32 -16.00 13.00 8.64
C THR A 32 -15.78 11.82 7.70
N ARG A 33 -16.86 11.21 7.21
CA ARG A 33 -16.75 10.23 6.11
C ARG A 33 -16.10 10.84 4.87
N GLN A 34 -16.32 12.13 4.61
CA GLN A 34 -15.73 12.84 3.48
C GLN A 34 -14.20 12.86 3.58
N THR A 35 -13.67 13.06 4.79
CA THR A 35 -12.23 12.96 5.07
C THR A 35 -11.69 11.56 4.79
N ILE A 36 -12.42 10.51 5.19
CA ILE A 36 -12.04 9.12 4.89
C ILE A 36 -12.04 8.86 3.38
N TYR A 37 -13.05 9.30 2.65
CA TYR A 37 -13.09 9.13 1.19
C TYR A 37 -11.93 9.86 0.50
N HIS A 38 -11.58 11.06 0.96
CA HIS A 38 -10.42 11.78 0.45
C HIS A 38 -9.09 11.05 0.76
N ASP A 39 -8.95 10.48 1.97
CA ASP A 39 -7.79 9.66 2.30
C ASP A 39 -7.72 8.40 1.44
N VAL A 40 -8.86 7.76 1.14
CA VAL A 40 -8.95 6.62 0.23
C VAL A 40 -8.57 7.01 -1.20
N GLU A 41 -8.99 8.17 -1.71
CA GLU A 41 -8.56 8.69 -3.02
C GLU A 41 -7.03 8.82 -3.08
N VAL A 42 -6.42 9.47 -2.07
CA VAL A 42 -4.95 9.63 -2.03
C VAL A 42 -4.23 8.29 -1.91
N LEU A 43 -4.75 7.37 -1.10
CA LEU A 43 -4.20 6.03 -0.97
C LEU A 43 -4.34 5.21 -2.26
N SER A 44 -5.41 5.42 -3.03
CA SER A 44 -5.66 4.68 -4.28
C SER A 44 -4.59 4.88 -5.35
N LEU A 45 -3.80 5.97 -5.24
CA LEU A 45 -2.63 6.21 -6.09
C LEU A 45 -1.49 5.20 -5.84
N HIS A 46 -1.43 4.62 -4.64
CA HIS A 46 -0.33 3.77 -4.19
C HIS A 46 -0.78 2.34 -3.85
N TYR A 47 -2.07 2.13 -3.65
CA TYR A 47 -2.67 0.86 -3.26
C TYR A 47 -3.88 0.54 -4.13
N ASP A 48 -4.08 -0.73 -4.45
CA ASP A 48 -5.24 -1.19 -5.20
C ASP A 48 -6.46 -1.28 -4.26
N LEU A 49 -7.05 -0.12 -3.95
CA LEU A 49 -8.21 0.04 -3.07
C LEU A 49 -9.51 0.03 -3.86
N CYS A 50 -10.52 -0.64 -3.31
CA CYS A 50 -11.88 -0.60 -3.81
C CYS A 50 -12.85 -0.09 -2.75
N THR A 51 -13.91 0.56 -3.23
CA THR A 51 -15.05 0.94 -2.39
C THR A 51 -16.32 0.35 -2.99
N GLU A 52 -17.09 -0.33 -2.15
CA GLU A 52 -18.41 -0.85 -2.52
C GLU A 52 -19.49 -0.07 -1.77
N PRO A 53 -20.52 0.45 -2.46
CA PRO A 53 -21.65 1.13 -1.81
C PRO A 53 -22.66 0.14 -1.20
N GLY A 54 -23.61 0.66 -0.42
CA GLY A 54 -24.75 -0.10 0.12
C GLY A 54 -24.55 -0.69 1.52
N ARG A 55 -25.56 -1.44 1.99
CA ARG A 55 -25.63 -1.96 3.38
C ARG A 55 -24.45 -2.87 3.75
N ASN A 56 -23.96 -3.64 2.79
CA ASN A 56 -22.81 -4.53 2.92
C ASN A 56 -21.56 -3.97 2.23
N GLY A 57 -21.58 -2.69 1.89
CA GLY A 57 -20.46 -1.96 1.31
C GLY A 57 -19.32 -1.74 2.29
N GLY A 58 -18.24 -1.14 1.80
CA GLY A 58 -17.02 -0.88 2.57
C GLY A 58 -15.82 -0.60 1.70
N ILE A 59 -14.71 -0.29 2.34
CA ILE A 59 -13.39 -0.05 1.74
C ILE A 59 -12.55 -1.30 2.01
N TYR A 60 -11.81 -1.77 1.01
CA TYR A 60 -10.92 -2.93 1.12
C TYR A 60 -9.76 -2.85 0.12
N LEU A 61 -8.69 -3.59 0.42
CA LEU A 61 -7.54 -3.78 -0.47
C LEU A 61 -7.78 -5.01 -1.36
N LEU A 62 -7.58 -4.87 -2.67
CA LEU A 62 -7.60 -6.02 -3.60
C LEU A 62 -6.40 -6.95 -3.35
N ASN A 63 -5.24 -6.37 -3.03
CA ASN A 63 -4.04 -7.11 -2.67
C ASN A 63 -3.49 -6.63 -1.32
N PRO A 64 -3.95 -7.20 -0.19
CA PRO A 64 -3.55 -6.74 1.15
C PRO A 64 -2.06 -6.98 1.46
N LYS A 65 -1.41 -7.92 0.77
CA LYS A 65 0.02 -8.20 0.92
C LYS A 65 0.91 -7.18 0.21
N ARG A 66 0.35 -6.42 -0.73
CA ARG A 66 1.11 -5.41 -1.47
C ARG A 66 1.50 -4.26 -0.52
N HIS A 67 2.78 -3.91 -0.52
CA HIS A 67 3.26 -2.71 0.15
C HIS A 67 2.90 -1.47 -0.65
N ARG A 68 3.05 -0.28 -0.03
CA ARG A 68 2.93 0.98 -0.75
C ARG A 68 3.80 0.88 -2.01
N ARG A 69 3.30 1.34 -3.16
CA ARG A 69 4.16 1.50 -4.35
C ARG A 69 5.28 2.48 -4.02
N GLU A 70 6.37 1.94 -3.50
CA GLU A 70 7.65 2.58 -3.36
C GLU A 70 8.48 1.93 -4.43
N CYS A 71 8.82 2.70 -5.47
CA CYS A 71 9.75 2.23 -6.48
C CYS A 71 11.15 2.51 -5.99
N LEU A 72 12.07 1.63 -6.33
CA LEU A 72 13.49 1.91 -6.11
C LEU A 72 13.88 3.13 -6.93
N SER A 73 14.66 4.04 -6.35
CA SER A 73 15.26 5.13 -7.10
C SER A 73 16.27 4.58 -8.11
N CYS A 74 16.60 5.34 -9.16
CA CYS A 74 17.59 4.92 -10.15
C CYS A 74 18.92 4.50 -9.49
N THR A 75 19.37 5.25 -8.50
CA THR A 75 20.59 4.93 -7.73
C THR A 75 20.45 3.64 -6.92
N GLN A 76 19.29 3.39 -6.31
CA GLN A 76 19.05 2.12 -5.58
C GLN A 76 19.05 0.93 -6.54
N VAL A 77 18.46 1.07 -7.72
CA VAL A 77 18.47 0.04 -8.77
C VAL A 77 19.89 -0.23 -9.25
N GLU A 78 20.66 0.82 -9.56
CA GLU A 78 22.06 0.71 -10.01
C GLU A 78 22.93 -0.04 -8.99
N VAL A 79 22.83 0.30 -7.70
CA VAL A 79 23.58 -0.37 -6.63
C VAL A 79 23.17 -1.85 -6.52
N LEU A 80 21.88 -2.15 -6.58
CA LEU A 80 21.40 -3.54 -6.53
C LEU A 80 21.84 -4.35 -7.75
N GLN A 81 21.88 -3.75 -8.95
CA GLN A 81 22.40 -4.38 -10.15
C GLN A 81 23.90 -4.70 -10.04
N GLN A 82 24.71 -3.78 -9.49
CA GLN A 82 26.13 -4.03 -9.22
C GLN A 82 26.34 -5.17 -8.21
N ILE A 83 25.49 -5.23 -7.17
CA ILE A 83 25.55 -6.32 -6.19
C ILE A 83 25.21 -7.65 -6.87
N LEU A 84 24.20 -7.69 -7.75
CA LEU A 84 23.76 -8.86 -8.50
C LEU A 84 24.90 -9.52 -9.29
N GLU A 85 25.80 -8.73 -9.87
CA GLU A 85 26.98 -9.23 -10.61
C GLU A 85 27.95 -10.02 -9.72
N SER A 86 27.97 -9.73 -8.41
CA SER A 86 28.89 -10.33 -7.43
C SER A 86 28.31 -11.50 -6.63
N LEU A 87 27.01 -11.80 -6.77
CA LEU A 87 26.31 -12.80 -5.95
C LEU A 87 26.32 -14.22 -6.54
N THR A 88 25.97 -15.22 -5.71
CA THR A 88 25.73 -16.62 -6.10
C THR A 88 24.26 -16.85 -6.45
N ASP A 89 23.94 -17.92 -7.21
CA ASP A 89 22.62 -18.12 -7.84
C ASP A 89 21.41 -17.98 -6.88
N GLU A 90 21.43 -18.63 -5.71
CA GLU A 90 20.34 -18.51 -4.72
C GLU A 90 20.14 -17.07 -4.21
N ARG A 91 21.21 -16.29 -4.06
CA ARG A 91 21.12 -14.89 -3.60
C ARG A 91 20.70 -13.96 -4.73
N LYS A 92 21.06 -14.29 -5.98
CA LYS A 92 20.62 -13.56 -7.16
C LYS A 92 19.11 -13.63 -7.31
N GLU A 93 18.50 -14.80 -7.11
CA GLU A 93 17.03 -14.93 -7.18
C GLU A 93 16.31 -14.02 -6.20
N ILE A 94 16.80 -13.92 -4.96
CA ILE A 94 16.22 -13.04 -3.93
C ILE A 94 16.36 -11.57 -4.33
N VAL A 95 17.55 -11.14 -4.77
CA VAL A 95 17.76 -9.74 -5.17
C VAL A 95 16.97 -9.39 -6.43
N GLN A 96 16.85 -10.34 -7.36
CA GLN A 96 16.04 -10.17 -8.57
C GLN A 96 14.55 -10.05 -8.22
N SER A 97 14.02 -10.84 -7.29
CA SER A 97 12.63 -10.70 -6.85
C SER A 97 12.37 -9.34 -6.21
N VAL A 98 13.35 -8.80 -5.45
CA VAL A 98 13.27 -7.44 -4.89
C VAL A 98 13.27 -6.38 -5.99
N LEU A 99 14.05 -6.54 -7.07
CA LEU A 99 13.98 -5.63 -8.21
C LEU A 99 12.62 -5.71 -8.91
N ASP A 100 12.07 -6.92 -9.08
CA ASP A 100 10.79 -7.13 -9.77
C ASP A 100 9.61 -6.59 -8.94
N ASP A 101 9.58 -6.83 -7.64
CA ASP A 101 8.54 -6.37 -6.71
C ASP A 101 8.46 -4.83 -6.62
N PHE A 102 9.59 -4.16 -6.84
CA PHE A 102 9.74 -2.71 -6.74
C PHE A 102 9.96 -2.03 -8.11
N SER A 103 9.88 -2.80 -9.20
CA SER A 103 9.94 -2.27 -10.55
C SER A 103 8.72 -1.39 -10.83
N SER A 104 8.94 -0.19 -11.38
CA SER A 104 7.84 0.64 -11.86
C SER A 104 7.14 -0.04 -13.04
N PRO A 105 5.81 0.14 -13.21
CA PRO A 105 5.15 -0.14 -14.49
C PRO A 105 5.60 0.83 -15.58
#